data_AF-A0A1J5IGV9-F1
#
_entry.id   AF-A0A1J5IGV9-F1
#
_cell.length_a   1.000
_cell.length_b   1.000
_cell.length_c   1.000
_cell.angle_alpha   90.00
_cell.angle_beta   90.00
_cell.angle_gamma   90.00
#
_symmetry.space_group_name_H-M   'P 1'
#
loop_
_entity.id
_entity.type
_entity.pdbx_description
1 polymer ?
#
loop_
_entity_poly.entity_id
_entity_poly.type
_entity_poly.pdbx_seq_one_letter_code
_entity_poly.pdbx_strand_id
1 'polypeptide(L)'
;MNYPCPGIAVPNVMAGRAQSRRIEPGIAPEWLTACSYCNQVLVVDEQFGPQWISREAYSSNGRANGVQLTHGICPDCYHKIILPVLAGLRRNASGTRGLPTAPE
;
A
#
# COMPACT_ATOMS: atom_id res chain seq x y z
N MET A 1 -2.81 -1.74 31.26
CA MET A 1 -4.08 -1.33 30.64
C MET A 1 -4.22 -2.10 29.34
N ASN A 2 -4.99 -3.19 29.40
CA ASN A 2 -5.23 -4.12 28.30
C ASN A 2 -6.63 -3.78 27.78
N TYR A 3 -6.75 -3.26 26.55
CA TYR A 3 -8.05 -2.99 25.95
C TYR A 3 -8.50 -4.26 25.22
N PRO A 4 -9.50 -5.02 25.72
CA PRO A 4 -10.09 -6.09 24.94
C PRO A 4 -10.87 -5.48 23.78
N CYS A 5 -10.52 -5.87 22.55
CA CYS A 5 -11.32 -5.55 21.37
C CYS A 5 -12.73 -6.15 21.55
N PRO A 6 -13.81 -5.35 21.48
CA PRO A 6 -15.16 -5.88 21.54
C PRO A 6 -15.42 -6.77 20.32
N GLY A 7 -15.96 -7.96 20.58
CA GLY A 7 -16.22 -8.98 19.58
C GLY A 7 -17.03 -8.46 18.40
N ILE A 8 -16.44 -8.54 17.22
CA ILE A 8 -17.17 -8.48 15.96
C ILE A 8 -17.95 -9.79 15.87
N ALA A 9 -19.27 -9.69 16.07
CA ALA A 9 -20.19 -10.77 15.78
C ALA A 9 -20.06 -11.15 14.31
N VAL A 10 -19.57 -12.37 14.05
CA VAL A 10 -19.54 -12.94 12.70
C VAL A 10 -20.98 -13.30 12.35
N PRO A 11 -21.60 -12.71 11.32
CA PRO A 11 -22.94 -13.12 10.93
C PRO A 11 -22.88 -14.56 10.40
N ASN A 12 -23.75 -15.40 10.96
CA ASN A 12 -23.97 -16.77 10.53
C ASN A 12 -24.62 -16.77 9.14
N VAL A 13 -23.82 -16.82 8.08
CA VAL A 13 -24.29 -16.90 6.70
C VAL A 13 -24.52 -18.38 6.35
N MET A 14 -25.63 -18.93 6.83
CA MET A 14 -26.21 -20.16 6.30
C MET A 14 -27.49 -19.79 5.54
N ALA A 15 -27.60 -20.27 4.29
CA ALA A 15 -28.69 -20.06 3.32
C ALA A 15 -28.57 -18.83 2.40
N GLY A 16 -27.55 -18.82 1.54
CA GLY A 16 -27.57 -18.10 0.28
C GLY A 16 -26.94 -18.97 -0.79
N ARG A 17 -27.69 -19.34 -1.84
CA ARG A 17 -27.21 -20.14 -2.97
C ARG A 17 -25.81 -19.68 -3.39
N ALA A 18 -24.81 -20.55 -3.25
CA ALA A 18 -23.50 -20.36 -3.83
C ALA A 18 -23.68 -20.32 -5.35
N GLN A 19 -23.92 -19.12 -5.89
CA GLN A 19 -23.69 -18.86 -7.31
C GLN A 19 -22.20 -19.02 -7.50
N SER A 20 -21.82 -20.22 -7.94
CA SER A 20 -20.52 -20.53 -8.49
C SER A 20 -20.33 -19.60 -9.69
N ARG A 21 -19.86 -18.37 -9.44
CA ARG A 21 -19.30 -17.54 -10.49
C ARG A 21 -18.09 -18.31 -10.99
N ARG A 22 -18.24 -18.89 -12.17
CA ARG A 22 -17.09 -19.39 -12.94
C ARG A 22 -16.12 -18.22 -13.02
N ILE A 23 -14.98 -18.33 -12.35
CA ILE A 23 -13.84 -17.45 -12.57
C ILE A 23 -13.36 -17.83 -13.96
N GLU A 24 -13.69 -17.01 -14.96
CA GLU A 24 -13.20 -17.22 -16.32
C GLU A 24 -11.66 -17.24 -16.28
N PRO A 25 -11.00 -18.22 -16.90
CA PRO A 25 -9.55 -18.22 -16.96
C PRO A 25 -9.14 -17.16 -17.97
N GLY A 26 -8.25 -16.24 -17.57
CA GLY A 26 -7.34 -15.69 -18.58
C GLY A 26 -7.08 -14.20 -18.60
N ILE A 27 -6.82 -13.57 -17.45
CA ILE A 27 -5.69 -12.61 -17.27
C ILE A 27 -5.41 -12.63 -15.76
N ALA A 28 -4.22 -13.06 -15.35
CA ALA A 28 -3.79 -12.85 -13.97
C ALA A 28 -3.82 -11.33 -13.70
N PRO A 29 -4.40 -10.84 -12.60
CA PRO A 29 -4.43 -9.41 -12.34
C PRO A 29 -3.00 -8.88 -12.36
N GLU A 30 -2.72 -7.96 -13.28
CA GLU A 30 -1.44 -7.27 -13.31
C GLU A 30 -1.34 -6.45 -12.02
N TRP A 31 -0.26 -6.66 -11.26
CA TRP A 31 0.00 -5.95 -10.02
C TRP A 31 0.84 -4.73 -10.33
N LEU A 32 0.33 -3.55 -9.95
CA LEU A 32 1.06 -2.30 -10.11
C LEU A 32 1.36 -1.72 -8.74
N THR A 33 2.53 -1.11 -8.59
CA THR A 33 2.86 -0.39 -7.36
C THR A 33 2.47 1.08 -7.50
N ALA A 34 1.62 1.57 -6.61
CA ALA A 34 1.31 2.99 -6.47
C ALA A 34 2.07 3.60 -5.29
N CYS A 35 2.54 4.82 -5.44
CA CYS A 35 3.18 5.57 -4.36
C CYS A 35 2.12 6.01 -3.36
N SER A 36 2.30 5.66 -2.09
CA SER A 36 1.34 6.01 -1.02
C SER A 36 1.20 7.51 -0.75
N TYR A 37 2.11 8.33 -1.28
CA TYR A 37 2.14 9.78 -1.02
C TYR A 37 1.63 10.61 -2.20
N CYS A 38 2.09 10.32 -3.41
CA CYS A 38 1.75 11.10 -4.60
C CYS A 38 0.83 10.35 -5.59
N ASN A 39 0.44 9.10 -5.28
CA ASN A 39 -0.41 8.25 -6.11
C ASN A 39 0.11 7.99 -7.54
N GLN A 40 1.39 8.30 -7.81
CA GLN A 40 2.05 7.88 -9.04
C GLN A 40 2.19 6.36 -9.09
N VAL A 41 2.13 5.80 -10.28
CA VAL A 41 2.19 4.37 -10.53
C VAL A 41 3.55 4.01 -11.13
N LEU A 42 4.17 2.95 -10.61
CA LEU A 42 5.38 2.37 -11.15
C LEU A 42 5.03 1.52 -12.36
N VAL A 43 5.60 1.90 -13.49
CA VAL A 43 5.54 1.17 -14.76
C VAL A 43 6.94 0.69 -15.08
N VAL A 44 7.08 -0.59 -15.41
CA VAL A 44 8.34 -1.13 -15.92
C VAL A 44 8.19 -1.29 -17.42
N ASP A 45 8.99 -0.56 -18.17
CA ASP A 45 9.06 -0.64 -19.62
C ASP A 45 10.36 -1.34 -20.03
N GLU A 46 10.32 -2.19 -21.06
CA GLU A 46 11.50 -2.94 -21.52
C GLU A 46 12.58 -2.03 -22.11
N GLN A 47 12.19 -0.87 -22.67
CA GLN A 47 13.09 0.07 -23.33
C GLN A 47 13.59 1.16 -22.37
N PHE A 48 12.73 1.63 -21.48
CA PHE A 48 13.04 2.76 -20.60
C PHE A 48 13.27 2.38 -19.13
N GLY A 49 13.03 1.13 -18.75
CA GLY A 49 13.15 0.64 -17.38
C GLY A 49 12.01 1.12 -16.46
N PRO A 50 12.22 1.09 -15.13
CA PRO A 50 11.21 1.47 -14.14
C PRO A 50 10.99 2.98 -14.10
N GLN A 51 9.74 3.41 -14.33
CA GLN A 51 9.33 4.80 -14.33
C GLN A 51 8.09 5.02 -13.46
N TRP A 52 8.09 6.12 -12.71
CA TRP A 52 6.92 6.56 -11.95
C TRP A 52 6.15 7.57 -12.78
N ILE A 53 4.91 7.25 -13.15
CA ILE A 53 4.04 8.11 -13.96
C ILE A 53 2.76 8.45 -13.21
N SER A 54 2.05 9.49 -13.63
CA SER A 54 0.73 9.78 -13.04
C SER A 54 -0.29 8.70 -13.41
N ARG A 55 -1.33 8.57 -12.59
CA ARG A 55 -2.41 7.60 -12.84
C ARG A 55 -3.18 7.93 -14.11
N GLU A 56 -3.30 9.22 -14.42
CA GLU A 56 -3.94 9.72 -15.64
C GLU A 56 -3.09 9.33 -16.86
N ALA A 57 -1.77 9.49 -16.79
CA ALA A 57 -0.86 9.04 -17.84
C ALA A 57 -0.92 7.52 -18.02
N TYR A 58 -0.97 6.74 -16.93
CA TYR A 58 -1.15 5.30 -17.00
C TYR A 58 -2.43 4.92 -17.76
N SER A 59 -3.56 5.54 -17.39
CA SER A 59 -4.88 5.25 -17.99
C SER A 59 -4.97 5.73 -19.45
N SER A 60 -4.39 6.89 -19.77
CA SER A 60 -4.42 7.48 -21.11
C SER A 60 -3.62 6.68 -22.14
N ASN A 61 -2.63 5.90 -21.69
CA ASN A 61 -1.84 5.02 -22.54
C ASN A 61 -2.55 3.68 -22.87
N GLY A 62 -3.87 3.58 -22.69
CA GLY A 62 -4.66 2.40 -23.01
C GLY A 62 -4.41 1.21 -22.09
N ARG A 63 -3.82 1.43 -20.89
CA ARG A 63 -3.52 0.37 -19.94
C ARG A 63 -4.76 -0.12 -19.20
N ALA A 64 -4.72 -1.37 -18.75
CA ALA A 64 -5.89 -2.14 -18.34
C ALA A 64 -6.67 -1.55 -17.16
N ASN A 65 -8.00 -1.70 -17.20
CA ASN A 65 -8.87 -1.55 -16.04
C ASN A 65 -8.90 -2.88 -15.25
N GLY A 66 -8.96 -2.81 -13.92
CA GLY A 66 -9.02 -4.02 -13.07
C GLY A 66 -7.67 -4.53 -12.53
N VAL A 67 -6.63 -3.72 -12.66
CA VAL A 67 -5.31 -3.95 -12.04
C VAL A 67 -5.38 -3.87 -10.51
N GLN A 68 -4.65 -4.77 -9.84
CA GLN A 68 -4.51 -4.72 -8.39
C GLN A 68 -3.35 -3.80 -8.03
N LEU A 69 -3.59 -2.89 -7.10
CA LEU A 69 -2.59 -1.94 -6.65
C LEU A 69 -1.90 -2.46 -5.39
N THR A 70 -0.58 -2.55 -5.43
CA THR A 70 0.28 -2.59 -4.24
C THR A 70 0.77 -1.19 -3.91
N HIS A 71 1.31 -1.01 -2.71
CA HIS A 71 1.76 0.29 -2.22
C HIS A 71 3.29 0.32 -2.07
N GLY A 72 3.89 1.42 -2.51
CA GLY A 72 5.32 1.71 -2.40
C GLY A 72 5.58 3.20 -2.18
N ILE A 73 6.84 3.60 -2.30
CA ILE A 73 7.25 5.01 -2.15
C ILE A 73 8.16 5.36 -3.32
N CYS A 74 7.76 6.34 -4.12
CA CYS A 74 8.61 6.80 -5.23
C CYS A 74 9.85 7.54 -4.70
N PRO A 75 10.95 7.60 -5.48
CA PRO A 75 12.19 8.27 -5.07
C PRO A 75 11.96 9.71 -4.60
N ASP A 76 11.10 10.45 -5.28
CA ASP A 76 10.75 11.82 -4.92
C ASP A 76 10.16 11.92 -3.52
N CYS A 77 9.12 11.13 -3.22
CA CYS A 77 8.48 11.12 -1.91
C CYS A 77 9.42 10.55 -0.83
N TYR A 78 10.28 9.61 -1.19
CA TYR A 78 11.30 9.11 -0.27
C TYR A 78 12.23 10.24 0.18
N HIS A 79 12.76 11.03 -0.75
CA HIS A 79 13.68 12.13 -0.42
C HIS A 79 12.98 13.33 0.21
N LYS A 80 11.79 13.70 -0.28
CA LYS A 80 11.05 14.90 0.17
C LYS A 80 10.30 14.70 1.48
N ILE A 81 9.88 13.47 1.80
CA ILE A 81 9.00 13.18 2.94
C ILE A 81 9.67 12.21 3.91
N ILE A 82 10.09 11.04 3.43
CA ILE A 82 10.59 9.98 4.33
C ILE A 82 11.90 10.36 4.99
N LEU A 83 12.90 10.82 4.23
CA LEU A 83 14.20 11.19 4.78
C LEU A 83 14.10 12.31 5.84
N PRO A 84 13.34 13.41 5.62
CA PRO A 84 13.13 14.42 6.66
C PRO A 84 12.45 13.87 7.93
N VAL A 85 11.43 13.03 7.78
CA VAL A 85 10.73 12.40 8.91
C VAL A 85 11.69 11.52 9.70
N LEU A 86 12.46 10.66 9.03
CA LEU A 86 13.45 9.80 9.66
C LEU A 86 14.56 10.61 10.35
N ALA A 87 15.02 11.70 9.76
CA ALA A 87 15.99 12.59 10.38
C ALA A 87 15.42 13.25 11.66
N GLY A 88 14.15 13.67 11.64
CA GLY A 88 13.45 14.18 12.82
C GLY A 88 13.36 13.14 13.93
N LEU A 89 12.93 11.92 13.60
CA LEU A 89 12.84 10.82 14.55
C LEU A 89 14.19 10.46 15.17
N ARG A 90 15.26 10.44 14.37
CA ARG A 90 16.63 10.17 14.87
C ARG A 90 17.10 11.24 15.87
N ARG A 91 16.84 12.51 15.57
CA ARG A 91 17.16 13.63 16.49
C ARG A 91 16.40 13.53 17.81
N ASN A 92 15.13 13.15 17.76
CA ASN A 92 14.28 13.01 18.95
C ASN A 92 14.67 11.75 19.76
N ALA A 93 15.04 10.66 19.08
CA ALA A 93 15.51 9.43 19.73
C ALA A 93 16.84 9.65 20.48
N SER A 94 17.73 10.50 19.96
CA SER A 94 18.96 10.90 20.67
C SER A 94 18.73 11.83 21.86
N GLY A 95 17.52 12.41 22.00
CA GLY A 95 17.12 13.28 23.11
C GLY A 95 16.52 12.54 24.31
N THR A 96 16.16 11.26 24.16
CA THR A 96 15.57 10.44 25.23
C THR A 96 16.50 9.30 25.64
N ARG A 97 17.49 9.61 26.48
CA ARG A 97 17.96 8.64 27.49
C ARG A 97 16.86 8.52 28.55
N GLY A 98 15.89 7.67 28.29
CA GLY A 98 14.75 7.47 29.17
C GLY A 98 13.65 6.70 28.48
N LEU A 99 13.92 5.45 28.14
CA LEU A 99 12.85 4.49 27.86
C LEU A 99 12.10 4.30 29.20
N PRO A 100 10.78 4.54 29.30
CA PRO A 100 10.05 4.13 30.49
C PRO A 100 10.09 2.60 30.56
N THR A 101 10.86 2.07 31.50
CA THR A 101 10.75 0.66 31.88
C THR A 101 9.35 0.45 32.41
N ALA A 102 8.58 -0.41 31.74
CA ALA A 102 7.29 -0.85 32.24
C ALA A 102 7.46 -1.38 33.68
N PRO A 103 6.63 -0.97 34.65
CA PRO A 103 6.68 -1.56 35.99
C PRO A 103 6.26 -3.04 35.89
N GLU A 104 7.02 -3.89 36.59
CA GLU A 104 6.76 -5.34 36.79
C GLU A 104 5.42 -5.61 37.48
#